data_AF-A0A357D555-F1
#
_entry.id   AF-A0A357D555-F1
#
_cell.length_a   1.000
_cell.length_b   1.000
_cell.length_c   1.000
_cell.angle_alpha   90.00
_cell.angle_beta   90.00
_cell.angle_gamma   90.00
#
_symmetry.space_group_name_H-M   'P 1'
#
loop_
_entity.id
_entity.type
_entity.pdbx_description
1 polymer ?
#
loop_
_entity_poly.entity_id
_entity_poly.type
_entity_poly.pdbx_seq_one_letter_code
_entity_poly.pdbx_strand_id
1 'polypeptide(L)'
;MLEAILFGHEEIKKLVAFQEEIKAEIGKTPIQVEPYALDPEIATAVKTFSAQKLADALRTGEKLEREANIDKIKDETHQHFAAELGEAAYAEKTRDINEALDGLIKEEVRRMIVEDNIRVDGRALDEIRPITCEVG
;
A
#
# COMPACT_ATOMS: atom_id res chain seq x y z
N MET A 1 24.34 -18.47 3.63
CA MET A 1 23.26 -17.67 4.26
C MET A 1 21.88 -18.16 3.81
N LEU A 2 21.60 -18.25 2.50
CA LEU A 2 20.32 -18.79 1.99
C LEU A 2 20.03 -20.23 2.46
N GLU A 3 21.03 -21.10 2.41
CA GLU A 3 20.89 -22.50 2.86
C GLU A 3 20.48 -22.62 4.34
N ALA A 4 20.95 -21.71 5.20
CA ALA A 4 20.57 -21.69 6.61
C ALA A 4 19.09 -21.29 6.80
N ILE A 5 18.58 -20.38 5.96
CA ILE A 5 17.16 -20.00 5.96
C ILE A 5 16.30 -21.18 5.51
N LEU A 6 16.70 -21.88 4.44
CA LEU A 6 15.98 -23.05 3.94
C LEU A 6 15.99 -24.20 4.96
N PHE A 7 17.14 -24.46 5.58
CA PHE A 7 17.26 -25.44 6.66
C PHE A 7 16.30 -25.12 7.82
N GLY A 8 16.29 -23.87 8.29
CA GLY A 8 15.36 -23.44 9.34
C GLY A 8 13.89 -23.54 8.93
N HIS A 9 13.57 -23.23 7.66
CA HIS A 9 12.21 -23.34 7.14
C HIS A 9 11.69 -24.78 7.14
N GLU A 10 12.53 -25.78 6.87
CA GLU A 10 12.12 -27.19 6.98
C GLU A 10 11.75 -27.60 8.42
N GLU A 11 12.47 -27.08 9.43
CA GLU A 11 12.12 -27.33 10.82
C GLU A 11 10.83 -26.58 11.24
N ILE A 12 10.60 -25.37 10.74
CA ILE A 12 9.35 -24.62 10.95
C ILE A 12 8.15 -25.42 10.44
N LYS A 13 8.26 -26.07 9.27
CA LYS A 13 7.16 -26.90 8.72
C LYS A 13 6.76 -28.02 9.67
N LYS A 14 7.72 -28.67 10.33
CA LYS A 14 7.44 -29.72 11.32
C LYS A 14 6.70 -29.16 12.54
N LEU A 15 7.09 -27.97 13.00
CA LEU A 15 6.42 -27.29 14.11
C LEU A 15 4.99 -26.88 13.73
N VAL A 16 4.77 -26.40 12.51
CA VAL A 16 3.43 -26.06 12.00
C VAL A 16 2.56 -27.31 11.91
N ALA A 17 3.09 -28.43 11.41
CA ALA A 17 2.35 -29.70 11.36
C ALA A 17 1.91 -30.14 12.76
N PHE A 18 2.81 -30.08 13.74
CA PHE A 18 2.50 -30.37 15.14
C PHE A 18 1.43 -29.43 15.73
N GLN A 19 1.46 -28.14 15.40
CA GLN A 19 0.43 -27.18 15.83
C GLN A 19 -0.94 -27.47 15.20
N GLU A 20 -0.96 -27.87 13.92
CA GLU A 20 -2.21 -28.27 13.24
C GLU A 20 -2.79 -29.57 13.82
N GLU A 21 -1.96 -30.52 14.26
CA GLU A 21 -2.42 -31.71 15.01
C GLU A 21 -3.12 -31.30 16.32
N ILE A 22 -2.48 -30.44 17.13
CA ILE A 22 -3.08 -29.93 18.38
C ILE A 22 -4.40 -29.19 18.10
N LYS A 23 -4.43 -28.36 17.06
CA LYS A 23 -5.62 -27.62 16.63
C LYS A 23 -6.74 -28.55 16.17
N ALA A 24 -6.41 -29.69 15.55
CA ALA A 24 -7.41 -30.69 15.17
C ALA A 24 -8.01 -31.40 16.40
N GLU A 25 -7.20 -31.65 17.44
CA GLU A 25 -7.66 -32.34 18.66
C GLU A 25 -8.44 -31.41 19.62
N ILE A 26 -7.93 -30.20 19.88
CA ILE A 26 -8.44 -29.31 20.94
C ILE A 26 -8.57 -27.85 20.50
N GLY A 27 -8.52 -27.58 19.19
CA GLY A 27 -8.62 -26.22 18.65
C GLY A 27 -9.97 -25.58 18.94
N LYS A 28 -9.95 -24.29 19.28
CA LYS A 28 -11.16 -23.48 19.40
C LYS A 28 -11.70 -23.17 18.01
N THR A 29 -13.02 -23.04 17.89
CA THR A 29 -13.65 -22.58 16.66
C THR A 29 -13.06 -21.22 16.26
N PRO A 30 -12.58 -21.06 15.01
CA PRO A 30 -12.10 -19.78 14.51
C PRO A 30 -13.21 -18.73 14.63
N ILE A 31 -12.84 -17.54 15.11
CA ILE A 31 -13.76 -16.40 15.12
C ILE A 31 -13.97 -15.97 13.68
N GLN A 32 -15.22 -15.93 13.23
CA GLN A 32 -15.55 -15.35 11.93
C GLN A 32 -15.46 -13.83 12.06
N VAL A 33 -14.45 -13.26 11.42
CA VAL A 33 -14.28 -11.82 11.28
C VAL A 33 -14.61 -11.50 9.83
N GLU A 34 -15.61 -10.65 9.62
CA GLU A 34 -15.89 -10.14 8.28
C GLU A 34 -14.73 -9.23 7.87
N PRO A 35 -14.05 -9.53 6.74
CA PRO A 35 -12.98 -8.67 6.27
C PRO A 35 -13.58 -7.33 5.86
N TYR A 36 -12.85 -6.26 6.15
CA TYR A 36 -13.19 -4.97 5.58
C TYR A 36 -13.17 -5.05 4.06
N ALA A 37 -14.30 -4.72 3.46
CA ALA A 37 -14.44 -4.57 2.02
C ALA A 37 -14.63 -3.08 1.70
N LEU A 38 -13.80 -2.58 0.79
CA LEU A 38 -13.92 -1.23 0.26
C LEU A 38 -15.18 -1.15 -0.62
N ASP A 39 -15.95 -0.07 -0.47
CA ASP A 39 -17.10 0.20 -1.33
C ASP A 39 -16.64 0.37 -2.80
N PRO A 40 -17.09 -0.49 -3.73
CA PRO A 40 -16.69 -0.43 -5.14
C PRO A 40 -17.04 0.90 -5.83
N GLU A 41 -18.12 1.56 -5.42
CA GLU A 41 -18.55 2.83 -6.00
C GLU A 41 -17.58 3.94 -5.60
N ILE A 42 -17.20 4.02 -4.32
CA ILE A 42 -16.19 4.95 -3.81
C ILE A 42 -14.83 4.67 -4.45
N ALA A 43 -14.43 3.40 -4.55
CA ALA A 43 -13.17 3.02 -5.18
C ALA A 43 -13.09 3.53 -6.63
N THR A 44 -14.17 3.36 -7.39
CA THR A 44 -14.26 3.80 -8.80
C THR A 44 -14.26 5.32 -8.91
N ALA A 45 -15.01 6.01 -8.04
CA ALA A 45 -15.07 7.46 -8.02
C ALA A 45 -13.71 8.07 -7.68
N VAL A 46 -13.04 7.59 -6.63
CA VAL A 46 -11.71 8.05 -6.21
C VAL A 46 -10.67 7.76 -7.30
N LYS A 47 -10.73 6.59 -7.94
CA LYS A 47 -9.86 6.25 -9.08
C LYS A 47 -10.05 7.23 -10.24
N THR A 48 -11.29 7.57 -10.56
CA THR A 48 -11.60 8.49 -11.66
C THR A 48 -11.08 9.91 -11.38
N PHE A 49 -11.20 10.38 -10.13
CA PHE A 49 -10.78 11.72 -9.76
C PHE A 49 -9.27 11.87 -9.55
N SER A 50 -8.62 10.90 -8.90
CA SER A 50 -7.28 11.07 -8.34
C SER A 50 -6.18 10.30 -9.06
N ALA A 51 -6.49 9.27 -9.87
CA ALA A 51 -5.46 8.36 -10.41
C ALA A 51 -4.38 9.08 -11.23
N GLN A 52 -4.77 9.92 -12.19
CA GLN A 52 -3.80 10.64 -13.01
C GLN A 52 -2.98 11.64 -12.20
N LYS A 53 -3.63 12.39 -11.30
CA LYS A 53 -2.96 13.36 -10.42
C LYS A 53 -1.90 12.68 -9.55
N LEU A 54 -2.24 11.52 -8.97
CA LEU A 54 -1.32 10.73 -8.14
C LEU A 54 -0.17 10.16 -8.96
N ALA A 55 -0.44 9.68 -10.18
CA ALA A 55 0.61 9.20 -11.09
C ALA A 55 1.63 10.29 -11.42
N ASP A 56 1.16 11.51 -11.69
CA ASP A 56 2.03 12.64 -11.98
C ASP A 56 2.84 13.06 -10.74
N ALA A 57 2.21 13.11 -9.56
CA ALA A 57 2.89 13.42 -8.30
C ALA A 57 3.95 12.37 -7.90
N LEU A 58 3.69 11.08 -8.15
CA LEU A 58 4.61 10.00 -7.82
C LEU A 58 5.88 9.99 -8.66
N ARG A 59 5.87 10.67 -9.82
CA ARG A 59 7.04 10.87 -10.69
C ARG A 59 7.95 12.00 -10.24
N THR A 60 7.56 12.79 -9.23
CA THR A 60 8.43 13.79 -8.61
C THR A 60 9.57 13.09 -7.85
N GLY A 61 10.82 13.32 -8.27
CA GLY A 61 11.99 12.64 -7.70
C GLY A 61 12.34 13.10 -6.27
N GLU A 62 12.21 14.40 -6.00
CA GLU A 62 12.46 14.99 -4.68
C GLU A 62 11.39 14.53 -3.68
N LYS A 63 11.82 14.14 -2.48
CA LYS A 63 10.96 13.47 -1.50
C LYS A 63 9.93 14.44 -0.92
N LEU A 64 10.35 15.63 -0.47
CA LEU A 64 9.47 16.57 0.22
C LEU A 64 8.43 17.15 -0.74
N GLU A 65 8.83 17.45 -1.97
CA GLU A 65 7.94 17.92 -3.03
C GLU A 65 6.93 16.83 -3.41
N ARG A 66 7.38 15.57 -3.54
CA ARG A 66 6.47 14.44 -3.79
C ARG A 66 5.46 14.27 -2.66
N GLU A 67 5.89 14.31 -1.40
CA GLU A 67 5.00 14.22 -0.23
C GLU A 67 3.99 15.37 -0.22
N ALA A 68 4.45 16.61 -0.43
CA ALA A 68 3.56 17.77 -0.49
C ALA A 68 2.54 17.70 -1.63
N ASN A 69 2.94 17.20 -2.81
CA ASN A 69 2.03 17.03 -3.95
C ASN A 69 0.98 15.95 -3.67
N ILE A 70 1.38 14.82 -3.06
CA ILE A 70 0.46 13.75 -2.68
C ILE A 70 -0.53 14.27 -1.63
N ASP A 71 -0.06 14.95 -0.59
CA ASP A 71 -0.92 15.49 0.47
C ASP A 71 -1.93 16.49 -0.08
N LYS A 72 -1.49 17.39 -0.98
CA LYS A 72 -2.39 18.30 -1.68
C LYS A 72 -3.47 17.57 -2.46
N ILE A 73 -3.12 16.49 -3.18
CA ILE A 73 -4.09 15.70 -3.93
C ILE A 73 -5.06 14.97 -3.00
N LYS A 74 -4.58 14.46 -1.86
CA LYS A 74 -5.43 13.85 -0.83
C LYS A 74 -6.45 14.87 -0.31
N ASP A 75 -5.98 16.08 0.06
CA ASP A 75 -6.85 17.16 0.53
C ASP A 75 -7.87 17.59 -0.53
N GLU A 76 -7.45 17.75 -1.79
CA GLU A 76 -8.36 18.05 -2.91
C GLU A 76 -9.43 16.96 -3.09
N THR A 77 -9.03 15.69 -2.94
CA THR A 77 -9.94 14.54 -3.04
C THR A 77 -10.95 14.56 -1.89
N HIS A 78 -10.51 14.80 -0.66
CA HIS A 78 -11.39 14.95 0.49
C HIS A 78 -12.37 16.11 0.33
N GLN A 79 -11.90 17.27 -0.13
CA GLN A 79 -12.77 18.43 -0.37
C GLN A 79 -13.82 18.16 -1.46
N HIS A 80 -13.42 17.47 -2.55
CA HIS A 80 -14.32 17.10 -3.63
C HIS A 80 -15.44 16.17 -3.14
N PHE A 81 -15.09 15.09 -2.45
CA PHE A 81 -16.09 14.13 -1.96
C PHE A 81 -16.91 14.66 -0.78
N ALA A 82 -16.36 15.55 0.06
CA ALA A 82 -17.11 16.24 1.09
C ALA A 82 -18.20 17.15 0.49
N ALA A 83 -17.89 17.83 -0.62
CA ALA A 83 -18.85 18.68 -1.33
C ALA A 83 -19.91 17.86 -2.11
N GLU A 84 -19.53 16.72 -2.67
CA GLU A 84 -20.42 15.88 -3.49
C GLU A 84 -21.38 15.02 -2.65
N LEU A 85 -20.89 14.40 -1.57
CA LEU A 85 -21.66 13.45 -0.75
C LEU A 85 -22.43 14.13 0.41
N GLY A 86 -22.00 15.34 0.81
CA GLY A 86 -22.48 16.01 2.02
C GLY A 86 -21.86 15.44 3.31
N GLU A 87 -21.90 16.22 4.41
CA GLU A 87 -21.12 15.95 5.64
C GLU A 87 -21.38 14.56 6.25
N ALA A 88 -22.63 14.11 6.29
CA ALA A 88 -22.99 12.84 6.94
C ALA A 88 -22.49 11.62 6.15
N ALA A 89 -22.73 11.57 4.84
CA ALA A 89 -22.27 10.47 3.99
C ALA A 89 -20.75 10.49 3.82
N TYR A 90 -20.14 11.68 3.76
CA TYR A 90 -18.69 11.81 3.75
C TYR A 90 -18.03 11.23 5.01
N ALA A 91 -18.57 11.50 6.19
CA ALA A 91 -18.03 10.98 7.45
C ALA A 91 -18.02 9.44 7.49
N GLU A 92 -19.07 8.80 6.96
CA GLU A 92 -19.15 7.34 6.86
C GLU A 92 -18.17 6.76 5.82
N LYS A 93 -17.98 7.46 4.70
CA LYS A 93 -17.12 7.01 3.58
C LYS A 93 -15.68 7.47 3.67
N THR A 94 -15.30 8.27 4.67
CA THR A 94 -13.93 8.80 4.82
C THR A 94 -12.89 7.67 4.89
N ARG A 95 -13.20 6.56 5.58
CA ARG A 95 -12.28 5.40 5.63
C ARG A 95 -12.09 4.76 4.25
N ASP A 96 -13.18 4.63 3.51
CA ASP A 96 -13.18 4.05 2.16
C ASP A 96 -12.37 4.94 1.20
N ILE A 97 -12.55 6.25 1.27
CA ILE A 97 -11.80 7.24 0.46
C ILE A 97 -10.29 7.15 0.74
N ASN A 98 -9.91 7.08 2.02
CA ASN A 98 -8.50 6.94 2.42
C ASN A 98 -7.88 5.63 1.91
N GLU A 99 -8.57 4.50 2.09
CA GLU A 99 -8.07 3.21 1.62
C GLU A 99 -7.97 3.18 0.09
N ALA A 100 -8.93 3.78 -0.62
CA ALA A 100 -8.90 3.90 -2.07
C ALA A 100 -7.69 4.73 -2.54
N LEU A 101 -7.43 5.89 -1.92
CA LEU A 101 -6.26 6.73 -2.22
C LEU A 101 -4.94 5.99 -1.99
N ASP A 102 -4.78 5.35 -0.84
CA ASP A 102 -3.58 4.59 -0.51
C ASP A 102 -3.42 3.36 -1.41
N GLY A 103 -4.53 2.73 -1.80
CA GLY A 103 -4.58 1.65 -2.78
C GLY A 103 -4.07 2.08 -4.15
N LEU A 104 -4.50 3.24 -4.64
CA LEU A 104 -4.05 3.81 -5.92
C LEU A 104 -2.56 4.13 -5.89
N ILE A 105 -2.05 4.71 -4.80
CA ILE A 105 -0.61 4.96 -4.65
C ILE A 105 0.17 3.64 -4.73
N LYS A 106 -0.27 2.61 -4.02
CA LYS A 106 0.37 1.28 -4.04
C LYS A 106 0.33 0.64 -5.43
N GLU A 107 -0.81 0.73 -6.12
CA GLU A 107 -1.01 0.22 -7.49
C GLU A 107 -0.03 0.91 -8.46
N GLU A 108 0.03 2.24 -8.41
CA GLU A 108 0.87 3.05 -9.30
C GLU A 108 2.35 2.80 -9.07
N VAL A 109 2.82 2.81 -7.81
CA VAL A 109 4.22 2.53 -7.48
C VAL A 109 4.62 1.13 -7.95
N ARG A 110 3.73 0.15 -7.77
CA ARG A 110 3.96 -1.21 -8.26
C ARG A 110 4.03 -1.24 -9.79
N ARG A 111 3.14 -0.55 -10.49
CA ARG A 111 3.14 -0.44 -11.95
C ARG A 111 4.44 0.15 -12.46
N MET A 112 4.90 1.26 -11.89
CA MET A 112 6.17 1.90 -12.26
C MET A 112 7.36 0.95 -12.12
N ILE A 113 7.42 0.18 -11.03
CA ILE A 113 8.53 -0.76 -10.79
C ILE A 113 8.47 -1.96 -11.74
N VAL A 114 7.27 -2.54 -11.95
CA VAL A 114 7.11 -3.80 -12.69
C VAL A 114 7.06 -3.58 -14.20
N GLU A 115 6.39 -2.52 -14.66
CA GLU A 115 6.20 -2.23 -16.09
C GLU A 115 7.26 -1.26 -16.61
N ASP A 116 7.44 -0.13 -15.92
CA ASP A 116 8.37 0.92 -16.37
C ASP A 116 9.82 0.65 -15.95
N ASN A 117 10.07 -0.33 -15.07
CA ASN A 117 11.38 -0.68 -14.50
C ASN A 117 12.10 0.50 -13.81
N ILE A 118 11.32 1.48 -13.33
CA ILE A 118 11.82 2.70 -12.71
C ILE A 118 11.20 2.84 -11.32
N ARG A 119 12.02 3.24 -10.36
CA ARG A 119 11.59 3.52 -8.98
C ARG A 119 11.03 4.93 -8.86
N VAL A 120 10.28 5.21 -7.80
CA VAL A 120 9.70 6.53 -7.49
C VAL A 120 10.71 7.68 -7.43
N ASP A 121 11.98 7.37 -7.19
CA ASP A 121 13.07 8.34 -7.16
C ASP A 121 13.87 8.40 -8.47
N GLY A 122 13.37 7.79 -9.54
CA GLY A 122 13.95 7.81 -10.89
C GLY A 122 15.06 6.79 -11.12
N ARG A 123 15.48 6.05 -10.09
CA ARG A 123 16.58 5.08 -10.17
C ARG A 123 16.15 3.78 -10.85
N ALA A 124 17.12 3.12 -11.50
CA ALA A 124 16.98 1.74 -11.94
C ALA A 124 16.88 0.76 -10.75
N LEU A 125 16.46 -0.48 -11.03
CA LEU A 125 16.25 -1.51 -10.00
C LEU A 125 17.56 -1.90 -9.26
N ASP A 126 18.69 -1.81 -9.95
CA ASP A 126 20.03 -2.17 -9.48
C ASP A 126 20.89 -0.94 -9.09
N GLU A 127 20.36 0.27 -9.21
CA GLU A 127 21.10 1.50 -8.95
C GLU A 127 21.06 1.93 -7.47
N ILE A 128 22.25 2.14 -6.89
CA ILE A 128 22.43 2.63 -5.52
C ILE A 128 22.38 4.16 -5.50
N ARG A 129 21.80 4.73 -4.43
CA ARG A 129 21.81 6.19 -4.21
C ARG A 129 23.25 6.73 -4.09
N PRO A 130 23.52 7.99 -4.48
CA PRO A 130 24.84 8.60 -4.26
C PRO A 130 25.25 8.54 -2.78
N ILE A 131 26.48 8.10 -2.54
CA ILE A 131 27.06 7.99 -1.19
C ILE A 131 28.18 9.02 -1.06
N THR A 132 28.12 9.83 -0.02
CA THR A 132 29.17 10.78 0.34
C THR A 132 29.77 10.38 1.67
N CYS A 133 31.10 10.29 1.74
CA CYS A 133 31.85 10.02 2.96
C CYS A 133 32.90 11.12 3.17
N GLU A 134 33.03 11.59 4.41
CA GLU A 134 34.06 12.54 4.83
C GLU A 134 34.96 11.86 5.87
N VAL A 135 36.26 12.09 5.78
CA VAL A 135 37.26 11.58 6.74
C VAL A 135 38.17 12.74 7.15
N GLY A 136 38.47 12.83 8.45
CA GLY A 136 39.27 13.87 9.08
C GLY A 136 39.46 13.60 10.55
#